data_AF-A0A1C5C7C2-F1
#
_entry.id   AF-A0A1C5C7C2-F1
#
_cell.length_a   1.000
_cell.length_b   1.000
_cell.length_c   1.000
_cell.angle_alpha   90.00
_cell.angle_beta   90.00
_cell.angle_gamma   90.00
#
_symmetry.space_group_name_H-M   'P 1'
#
loop_
_entity.id
_entity.type
_entity.pdbx_description
1 polymer ?
#
loop_
_entity_poly.entity_id
_entity_poly.type
_entity_poly.pdbx_seq_one_letter_code
_entity_poly.pdbx_strand_id
1 'polypeptide(L)'
;MPTTVITAADIIRHYAAAIAYVAEKDKDQATDIGTFADQLGTAARNFLMARIDGHEDVQTAAAFLHEAHVSIDANERTVFLRKADKLLAPIVWDMTEEYRGMVGDGDEGDG
;
A
#
# COMPACT_ATOMS: atom_id res chain seq x y z
N MET A 1 -28.16 -0.30 7.56
CA MET A 1 -27.12 0.24 6.65
C MET A 1 -26.41 -0.94 6.02
N PRO A 2 -26.25 -1.02 4.69
CA PRO A 2 -25.43 -2.07 4.10
C PRO A 2 -23.98 -1.84 4.54
N THR A 3 -23.38 -2.81 5.20
CA THR A 3 -21.94 -2.82 5.47
C THR A 3 -21.25 -2.97 4.12
N THR A 4 -20.63 -1.91 3.60
CA THR A 4 -19.81 -2.02 2.38
C THR A 4 -18.80 -3.12 2.60
N VAL A 5 -18.91 -4.19 1.81
CA VAL A 5 -17.97 -5.30 1.87
C VAL A 5 -16.73 -4.86 1.11
N ILE A 6 -15.65 -4.59 1.85
CA ILE A 6 -14.34 -4.32 1.25
C ILE A 6 -13.86 -5.61 0.60
N THR A 7 -13.62 -5.56 -0.71
CA THR A 7 -13.05 -6.67 -1.46
C THR A 7 -11.57 -6.43 -1.76
N ALA A 8 -10.87 -7.51 -2.11
CA ALA A 8 -9.50 -7.44 -2.61
C ALA A 8 -9.37 -6.49 -3.82
N ALA A 9 -10.35 -6.51 -4.73
CA ALA A 9 -10.37 -5.67 -5.90
C ALA A 9 -10.50 -4.17 -5.54
N ASP A 10 -11.30 -3.85 -4.51
CA ASP A 10 -11.44 -2.45 -4.04
C ASP A 10 -10.13 -1.92 -3.48
N ILE A 11 -9.45 -2.69 -2.63
CA ILE A 11 -8.15 -2.33 -2.05
C ILE A 11 -7.12 -2.10 -3.16
N ILE A 12 -6.99 -3.04 -4.10
CA ILE A 12 -6.04 -2.92 -5.22
C ILE A 12 -6.37 -1.70 -6.05
N ARG A 13 -7.65 -1.50 -6.41
CA ARG A 13 -8.08 -0.35 -7.20
C ARG A 13 -7.76 0.99 -6.53
N HIS A 14 -7.90 1.08 -5.21
CA HIS A 14 -7.65 2.32 -4.49
C HIS A 14 -6.17 2.63 -4.30
N TYR A 15 -5.33 1.62 -4.06
CA TYR A 15 -3.97 1.86 -3.56
C TYR A 15 -2.86 1.39 -4.50
N ALA A 16 -3.11 0.48 -5.45
CA ALA A 16 -2.05 -0.14 -6.24
C ALA A 16 -1.21 0.86 -7.03
N ALA A 17 -1.81 1.92 -7.56
CA ALA A 17 -1.06 2.93 -8.31
C ALA A 17 -0.08 3.72 -7.43
N ALA A 18 -0.52 4.17 -6.26
CA ALA A 18 0.32 4.92 -5.33
C ALA A 18 1.45 4.03 -4.77
N ILE A 19 1.12 2.81 -4.38
CA ILE A 19 2.10 1.87 -3.84
C ILE A 19 3.09 1.41 -4.90
N ALA A 20 2.66 1.18 -6.15
CA ALA A 20 3.57 0.84 -7.25
C ALA A 20 4.61 1.93 -7.49
N TYR A 21 4.23 3.20 -7.39
CA TYR A 21 5.16 4.32 -7.48
C TYR A 21 6.22 4.30 -6.39
N VAL A 22 5.78 4.23 -5.13
CA VAL A 22 6.71 4.21 -3.99
C VAL A 22 7.58 2.96 -4.00
N ALA A 23 7.05 1.83 -4.48
CA ALA A 23 7.80 0.59 -4.62
C ALA A 23 8.75 0.57 -5.85
N GLU A 24 8.84 1.66 -6.62
CA GLU A 24 9.61 1.76 -7.87
C GLU A 24 9.20 0.69 -8.91
N LYS A 25 7.92 0.35 -8.94
CA LYS A 25 7.29 -0.69 -9.77
C LYS A 25 6.11 -0.14 -10.58
N ASP A 26 6.14 1.13 -10.97
CA ASP A 26 5.05 1.82 -11.70
C ASP A 26 4.53 1.09 -12.93
N LYS A 27 5.40 0.34 -13.61
CA LYS A 27 5.07 -0.44 -14.81
C LYS A 27 4.39 -1.77 -14.52
N ASP A 28 4.39 -2.20 -13.26
CA ASP A 28 3.94 -3.50 -12.79
C ASP A 28 2.91 -3.35 -11.66
N GLN A 29 1.90 -2.50 -11.84
CA GLN A 29 0.83 -2.33 -10.84
C GLN A 29 0.20 -3.68 -10.47
N ALA A 30 0.06 -3.93 -9.16
CA ALA A 30 -0.49 -5.19 -8.70
C ALA A 30 -1.95 -5.39 -9.19
N THR A 31 -2.25 -6.59 -9.68
CA THR A 31 -3.62 -7.00 -10.07
C THR A 31 -4.20 -8.05 -9.13
N ASP A 32 -3.40 -8.56 -8.20
CA ASP A 32 -3.78 -9.52 -7.18
C ASP A 32 -3.17 -9.15 -5.81
N ILE A 33 -3.73 -9.71 -4.74
CA ILE A 33 -3.38 -9.36 -3.37
C ILE A 33 -2.00 -9.85 -2.93
N GLY A 34 -1.48 -10.93 -3.52
CA GLY A 34 -0.14 -11.44 -3.20
C GLY A 34 0.90 -10.45 -3.71
N THR A 35 0.80 -10.11 -5.00
CA THR A 35 1.65 -9.08 -5.62
C THR A 35 1.52 -7.74 -4.91
N PHE A 36 0.31 -7.35 -4.53
CA PHE A 36 0.08 -6.08 -3.82
C PHE A 36 0.72 -6.06 -2.42
N ALA A 37 0.67 -7.17 -1.67
CA ALA A 37 1.34 -7.31 -0.38
C ALA A 37 2.87 -7.17 -0.52
N ASP A 38 3.47 -7.77 -1.54
CA ASP A 38 4.90 -7.66 -1.80
C ASP A 38 5.31 -6.22 -2.16
N GLN A 39 4.47 -5.52 -2.92
CA GLN A 39 4.69 -4.11 -3.26
C GLN A 39 4.57 -3.22 -2.03
N LEU A 40 3.59 -3.44 -1.14
CA LEU A 40 3.48 -2.73 0.14
C LEU A 40 4.72 -2.93 1.01
N GLY A 41 5.28 -4.15 1.06
CA GLY A 41 6.52 -4.41 1.78
C GLY A 41 7.70 -3.61 1.23
N THR A 42 7.77 -3.46 -0.11
CA THR A 42 8.79 -2.64 -0.77
C THR A 42 8.57 -1.15 -0.50
N ALA A 43 7.32 -0.68 -0.64
CA ALA A 43 6.96 0.72 -0.38
C ALA A 43 7.23 1.12 1.07
N ALA A 44 6.90 0.27 2.05
CA ALA A 44 7.20 0.50 3.47
C ALA A 44 8.70 0.69 3.71
N ARG A 45 9.55 -0.12 3.05
CA ARG A 45 11.00 0.04 3.11
C ARG A 45 11.46 1.37 2.52
N ASN A 46 10.89 1.78 1.40
CA ASN A 46 11.23 3.03 0.73
C ASN A 46 10.79 4.25 1.56
N PHE A 47 9.60 4.21 2.18
CA PHE A 47 9.16 5.22 3.15
C PHE A 47 10.10 5.32 4.35
N LEU A 48 10.54 4.18 4.92
CA LEU A 48 11.53 4.15 6.00
C LEU A 48 12.85 4.81 5.57
N MET A 49 13.35 4.52 4.37
CA MET A 49 14.57 5.12 3.84
C MET A 49 14.45 6.63 3.64
N ALA A 50 13.27 7.08 3.21
CA ALA A 50 12.91 8.50 3.10
C ALA A 50 12.60 9.16 4.45
N ARG A 51 12.56 8.39 5.56
CA ARG A 51 12.17 8.85 6.90
C ARG A 51 10.75 9.42 6.97
N ILE A 52 9.84 8.88 6.16
CA ILE A 52 8.42 9.23 6.16
C ILE A 52 7.71 8.40 7.23
N ASP A 53 7.02 9.09 8.14
CA ASP A 53 6.26 8.48 9.23
C ASP A 53 5.09 7.62 8.69
N GLY A 54 4.70 6.58 9.43
CA GLY A 54 3.61 5.68 9.04
C GLY A 54 4.04 4.45 8.22
N HIS A 55 5.34 4.29 7.92
CA HIS A 55 5.84 3.10 7.22
C HIS A 55 5.53 1.78 7.95
N GLU A 56 5.41 1.79 9.28
CA GLU A 56 5.09 0.60 10.09
C GLU A 56 3.65 0.14 9.86
N ASP A 57 2.72 1.07 9.66
CA ASP A 57 1.32 0.77 9.31
C ASP A 57 1.23 0.18 7.90
N VAL A 58 2.03 0.69 6.95
CA VAL A 58 2.15 0.12 5.59
C VAL A 58 2.71 -1.31 5.66
N GLN A 59 3.74 -1.55 6.48
CA GLN A 59 4.30 -2.89 6.69
C GLN A 59 3.29 -3.85 7.35
N THR A 60 2.54 -3.36 8.33
CA THR A 60 1.50 -4.14 9.00
C THR A 60 0.34 -4.46 8.06
N ALA A 61 -0.06 -3.52 7.21
CA ALA A 61 -1.05 -3.75 6.16
C ALA A 61 -0.58 -4.82 5.16
N ALA A 62 0.71 -4.80 4.77
CA ALA A 62 1.30 -5.84 3.92
C ALA A 62 1.15 -7.24 4.55
N ALA A 63 1.44 -7.37 5.85
CA ALA A 63 1.28 -8.62 6.58
C ALA A 63 -0.18 -9.09 6.59
N PHE A 64 -1.16 -8.20 6.83
CA PHE A 64 -2.57 -8.58 6.75
C PHE A 64 -2.98 -9.01 5.34
N LEU A 65 -2.49 -8.36 4.28
CA LEU A 65 -2.80 -8.78 2.91
C LEU A 65 -2.15 -10.12 2.54
N HIS A 66 -0.98 -10.43 3.10
CA HIS A 66 -0.37 -11.75 2.99
C HIS A 66 -1.25 -12.81 3.67
N GLU A 67 -1.71 -12.57 4.90
CA GLU A 67 -2.64 -13.47 5.61
C GLU A 67 -3.96 -13.64 4.83
N ALA A 68 -4.50 -12.56 4.25
CA ALA A 68 -5.68 -12.62 3.39
C ALA A 68 -5.46 -13.44 2.12
N HIS A 69 -4.23 -13.48 1.60
CA HIS A 69 -3.87 -14.23 0.40
C HIS A 69 -3.79 -15.73 0.65
N VAL A 70 -3.25 -16.14 1.80
CA VAL A 70 -3.07 -17.56 2.16
C VAL A 70 -4.27 -18.17 2.89
N SER A 71 -5.19 -17.35 3.40
CA SER A 71 -6.38 -17.84 4.11
C SER A 71 -7.35 -18.56 3.17
N ILE A 72 -7.75 -19.76 3.59
CA ILE A 72 -8.79 -20.58 2.94
C ILE A 72 -10.19 -20.27 3.47
N ASP A 73 -10.30 -19.57 4.60
CA ASP A 73 -11.58 -19.17 5.20
C ASP A 73 -12.00 -17.78 4.72
N ALA A 74 -13.22 -17.70 4.18
CA ALA A 74 -13.72 -16.46 3.58
C ALA A 74 -13.95 -15.34 4.61
N ASN A 75 -14.29 -15.69 5.86
CA ASN A 75 -14.52 -14.71 6.92
C ASN A 75 -13.18 -14.13 7.42
N GLU A 76 -12.20 -14.98 7.68
CA GLU A 76 -10.84 -14.58 8.05
C GLU A 76 -10.22 -13.70 6.97
N ARG A 77 -10.29 -14.14 5.70
CA ARG A 77 -9.85 -13.32 4.56
C ARG A 77 -10.50 -11.94 4.56
N THR A 78 -11.80 -11.86 4.78
CA THR A 78 -12.52 -10.57 4.85
C THR A 78 -12.07 -9.71 6.02
N VAL A 79 -11.79 -10.31 7.19
CA VAL A 79 -11.27 -9.60 8.35
C VAL A 79 -9.89 -8.99 8.07
N PHE A 80 -9.00 -9.76 7.45
CA PHE A 80 -7.67 -9.28 7.08
C PHE A 80 -7.71 -8.15 6.06
N LEU A 81 -8.56 -8.26 5.02
CA LEU A 81 -8.76 -7.16 4.04
C LEU A 81 -9.23 -5.87 4.73
N ARG A 82 -10.18 -5.96 5.67
CA ARG A 82 -10.66 -4.79 6.44
C ARG A 82 -9.58 -4.18 7.32
N LYS A 83 -8.74 -5.01 7.94
CA LYS A 83 -7.64 -4.52 8.78
C LYS A 83 -6.58 -3.80 7.95
N ALA A 84 -6.23 -4.35 6.79
CA ALA A 84 -5.31 -3.70 5.86
C ALA A 84 -5.86 -2.35 5.37
N ASP A 85 -7.11 -2.32 4.89
CA ASP A 85 -7.73 -1.08 4.40
C ASP A 85 -7.79 0.00 5.50
N LYS A 86 -8.13 -0.37 6.74
CA LYS A 86 -8.17 0.57 7.87
C LYS A 86 -6.81 1.23 8.16
N LEU A 87 -5.71 0.52 7.92
CA LEU A 87 -4.36 1.06 8.09
C LEU A 87 -3.95 1.93 6.91
N LEU A 88 -4.30 1.54 5.68
CA LEU A 88 -3.88 2.24 4.46
C LEU A 88 -4.69 3.51 4.20
N ALA A 89 -6.00 3.46 4.39
CA ALA A 89 -6.93 4.54 4.06
C ALA A 89 -6.53 5.93 4.61
N PRO A 90 -6.07 6.08 5.87
CA PRO A 90 -5.74 7.40 6.41
C PRO A 90 -4.38 7.95 5.97
N ILE A 91 -3.44 7.14 5.46
CA ILE A 91 -2.02 7.55 5.34
C ILE A 91 -1.44 7.43 3.93
N VAL A 92 -1.90 6.48 3.09
CA VAL A 92 -1.18 6.14 1.84
C VAL A 92 -1.06 7.32 0.89
N TRP A 93 -2.11 8.13 0.77
CA TRP A 93 -2.09 9.28 -0.14
C TRP A 93 -1.06 10.32 0.29
N ASP A 94 -1.16 10.78 1.54
CA ASP A 94 -0.29 11.83 2.08
C ASP A 94 1.19 11.38 2.08
N MET A 95 1.45 10.14 2.52
CA MET A 95 2.80 9.57 2.48
C MET A 95 3.36 9.48 1.04
N THR A 96 2.53 9.11 0.07
CA THR A 96 2.97 9.00 -1.33
C THR A 96 3.30 10.38 -1.92
N GLU A 97 2.51 11.41 -1.62
CA GLU A 97 2.79 12.78 -2.03
C GLU A 97 4.07 13.31 -1.38
N GLU A 98 4.30 13.02 -0.09
CA GLU A 98 5.55 13.37 0.58
C GLU A 98 6.77 12.69 -0.08
N TYR A 99 6.65 11.40 -0.39
CA TYR A 99 7.70 10.66 -1.10
C TYR A 99 7.98 11.24 -2.49
N ARG A 100 6.95 11.67 -3.22
CA ARG A 100 7.10 12.38 -4.51
C ARG A 100 7.87 13.69 -4.36
N GLY A 101 7.61 14.46 -3.31
CA GLY A 101 8.37 15.68 -3.02
C GLY A 101 9.85 15.39 -2.82
N MET A 102 10.17 14.39 -1.99
CA MET A 102 11.57 14.03 -1.71
C MET A 102 12.34 13.50 -2.92
N VAL A 103 11.68 12.77 -3.82
CA VAL A 103 12.32 12.25 -5.05
C VAL A 103 12.32 13.30 -6.18
N GLY A 104 11.33 14.20 -6.20
CA GLY A 104 11.14 15.23 -7.22
C GLY A 104 12.03 16.46 -7.05
N ASP A 105 12.48 16.78 -5.83
CA ASP A 105 13.40 17.90 -5.53
C ASP A 105 14.86 17.62 -5.96
N GLY A 106 15.08 16.68 -6.88
CA GLY A 106 16.38 16.37 -7.49
C GLY A 106 16.68 17.11 -8.81
N ASP A 107 15.75 17.93 -9.33
CA ASP A 107 15.84 18.59 -10.65
C ASP A 107 15.67 20.12 -10.59
N GLU A 108 16.10 20.79 -9.51
CA GLU A 108 16.28 22.25 -9.48
C GLU A 108 17.71 22.60 -9.05
N GLY A 109 18.64 22.54 -10.00
CA GLY A 109 20.04 22.84 -9.72
C GLY A 109 20.95 22.95 -10.95
N ASP A 110 20.54 23.68 -11.99
CA ASP A 110 21.48 24.28 -12.93
C ASP A 110 20.85 25.51 -13.62
N GLY A 111 21.25 26.69 -13.14
CA GLY A 111 20.91 28.01 -13.68
C GLY A 111 21.98 29.03 -13.31
#